data_AF-A0A831NQ70-F1
#
_entry.id   AF-A0A831NQ70-F1
#
_cell.length_a   1.000
_cell.length_b   1.000
_cell.length_c   1.000
_cell.angle_alpha   90.00
_cell.angle_beta   90.00
_cell.angle_gamma   90.00
#
_symmetry.space_group_name_H-M   'P 1'
#
loop_
_entity.id
_entity.type
_entity.pdbx_description
1 polymer ?
#
loop_
_entity_poly.entity_id
_entity_poly.type
_entity_poly.pdbx_seq_one_letter_code
_entity_poly.pdbx_strand_id
1 'polypeptide(L)' 'MKATPVAKRLAKENNIDLSLITGTGPGGRITEEDVKKFISEQKVKTEE' A
#
# COMPACT_ATOMS: atom_id res chain seq x y z
N MET A 1 -11.09 -4.08 7.55
CA MET A 1 -10.18 -3.87 6.40
C MET A 1 -9.42 -5.17 6.12
N LYS A 2 -9.42 -5.66 4.87
CA LYS A 2 -8.75 -6.93 4.49
C LYS A 2 -7.76 -6.62 3.37
N ALA A 3 -6.47 -6.74 3.63
CA ALA A 3 -5.43 -6.64 2.60
C ALA A 3 -5.03 -8.04 2.13
N THR A 4 -4.57 -8.17 0.88
CA THR A 4 -3.97 -9.43 0.42
C THR A 4 -2.70 -9.74 1.26
N PRO A 5 -2.33 -11.03 1.42
CA PRO A 5 -1.12 -11.40 2.16
C PRO A 5 0.13 -10.71 1.63
N VAL A 6 0.16 -10.54 0.31
CA VAL A 6 1.25 -9.88 -0.43
C VAL A 6 1.31 -8.39 -0.08
N ALA A 7 0.18 -7.67 -0.11
CA ALA A 7 0.10 -6.28 0.30
C ALA A 7 0.54 -6.07 1.75
N LYS A 8 0.13 -6.96 2.67
CA LYS A 8 0.57 -6.94 4.08
C LYS A 8 2.08 -7.07 4.25
N ARG A 9 2.70 -7.98 3.50
CA ARG A 9 4.15 -8.19 3.56
C ARG A 9 4.89 -6.96 3.04
N LEU A 10 4.49 -6.46 1.87
CA LEU A 10 5.10 -5.28 1.24
C LEU A 10 5.01 -4.04 2.14
N ALA A 11 3.83 -3.81 2.73
CA ALA A 11 3.62 -2.68 3.62
C ALA A 11 4.47 -2.79 4.90
N LYS A 12 4.56 -3.98 5.49
CA LYS A 12 5.40 -4.21 6.68
C LYS A 12 6.89 -4.02 6.40
N GLU A 13 7.39 -4.51 5.26
CA GLU A 13 8.80 -4.35 4.85
C GLU A 13 9.17 -2.88 4.62
N ASN A 14 8.22 -2.06 4.14
CA ASN A 14 8.43 -0.65 3.86
C ASN A 14 7.92 0.29 4.98
N ASN A 15 7.53 -0.24 6.14
CA ASN A 15 6.90 0.53 7.25
C ASN A 15 5.71 1.40 6.81
N ILE A 16 4.90 0.89 5.90
CA ILE A 16 3.72 1.58 5.39
C ILE A 16 2.49 1.14 6.17
N ASP A 17 1.69 2.12 6.57
CA ASP A 17 0.39 1.87 7.15
C ASP A 17 -0.64 1.59 6.04
N LEU A 18 -1.13 0.35 6.01
CA LEU A 18 -2.21 -0.08 5.12
C LEU A 18 -3.49 0.75 5.31
N SER A 19 -3.69 1.33 6.50
CA SER A 19 -4.86 2.16 6.79
C SER A 19 -4.87 3.47 6.00
N LEU A 20 -3.69 3.94 5.57
CA LEU A 20 -3.51 5.13 4.73
C LEU A 20 -3.64 4.83 3.24
N ILE A 21 -3.70 3.54 2.88
CA ILE A 21 -3.79 3.10 1.49
C ILE A 21 -5.26 2.86 1.14
N THR A 22 -5.73 3.57 0.12
CA THR A 22 -7.05 3.32 -0.47
C THR A 22 -7.00 2.01 -1.26
N GLY A 23 -7.54 0.94 -0.67
CA GLY A 23 -7.62 -0.35 -1.34
C GLY A 23 -8.67 -0.37 -2.45
N THR A 24 -8.25 -0.63 -3.69
CA THR A 24 -9.13 -0.66 -4.87
C THR A 24 -9.64 -2.06 -5.23
N GLY A 25 -9.21 -3.08 -4.51
CA GLY A 25 -9.58 -4.47 -4.76
C GLY A 25 -11.01 -4.85 -4.37
N PRO A 26 -11.47 -6.07 -4.77
CA PRO A 26 -12.85 -6.51 -4.59
C PRO A 26 -13.30 -6.50 -3.12
N GLY A 27 -14.30 -5.66 -2.80
CA GLY A 27 -14.82 -5.48 -1.44
C GLY A 27 -13.98 -4.55 -0.56
N GLY A 28 -13.28 -3.59 -1.16
CA GLY A 28 -12.45 -2.60 -0.44
C GLY A 28 -11.16 -3.21 0.12
N ARG A 29 -10.57 -4.15 -0.64
CA ARG A 29 -9.31 -4.80 -0.25
C ARG A 29 -8.12 -4.07 -0.82
N ILE A 30 -7.06 -4.01 -0.02
CA ILE A 30 -5.79 -3.43 -0.47
C ILE A 30 -5.02 -4.50 -1.24
N THR A 31 -4.67 -4.16 -2.48
CA THR A 31 -3.92 -5.01 -3.39
C THR A 31 -2.43 -4.65 -3.38
N GLU A 32 -1.60 -5.50 -3.99
CA GLU A 32 -0.16 -5.20 -4.13
C GLU A 32 0.07 -3.90 -4.91
N GLU A 33 -0.74 -3.66 -5.95
CA GLU A 33 -0.64 -2.46 -6.78
C GLU A 33 -0.91 -1.19 -5.98
N ASP A 34 -1.90 -1.20 -5.09
CA ASP A 34 -2.21 -0.06 -4.22
C ASP A 34 -1.01 0.26 -3.31
N VAL A 35 -0.38 -0.76 -2.71
CA VAL A 35 0.81 -0.58 -1.86
C VAL A 35 2.01 -0.10 -2.69
N LYS A 36 2.24 -0.68 -3.87
CA LYS A 36 3.34 -0.27 -4.77
C LYS A 36 3.19 1.18 -5.22
N LYS A 37 1.98 1.60 -5.60
CA LYS A 37 1.68 3.00 -5.93
C LYS A 37 2.01 3.91 -4.75
N PHE A 38 1.52 3.57 -3.57
CA PHE A 38 1.80 4.36 -2.36
C PHE A 38 3.30 4.46 -2.06
N ILE A 39 4.06 3.36 -2.18
CA ILE A 39 5.53 3.38 -2.05
C ILE A 39 6.15 4.34 -3.07
N SER A 40 5.72 4.25 -4.34
CA SER A 40 6.26 5.10 -5.40
C SER A 40 5.98 6.58 -5.15
N GLU A 41 4.77 6.92 -4.72
CA GLU A 41 4.37 8.30 -4.41
C GLU A 41 5.10 8.86 -3.17
N GLN A 42 5.33 8.03 -2.14
CA GLN A 42 6.09 8.44 -0.95
C GLN A 42 7.55 8.75 -1.27
N LYS A 43 8.18 7.97 -2.17
CA LYS A 43 9.55 8.25 -2.61
C LYS A 43 9.64 9.59 -3.35
N VAL A 44 8.70 9.87 -4.25
CA VAL A 44 8.71 11.12 -5.03
C VAL A 44 8.56 12.36 -4.14
N LYS A 45 7.77 12.28 -3.06
CA LYS A 45 7.54 13.42 -2.16
C LYS A 45 8.69 13.75 -1.20
N THR A 46 9.71 12.90 -1.10
CA THR A 46 10.86 13.14 -0.20
C THR A 46 12.03 13.80 -0.93
N GLU A 47 11.95 13.96 -2.26
CA GLU A 47 13.04 14.51 -3.10
C GLU A 47 12.71 15.87 -3.77
N GLU A 48 11.67 16.59 -3.32
CA GLU A 48 11.36 17.98 -3.76
C GLU A 48 11.72 19.05 -2.71
#